data_AF-A0A947W036-F1
#
_entry.id   AF-A0A947W036-F1
#
_cell.length_a   1.000
_cell.length_b   1.000
_cell.length_c   1.000
_cell.angle_alpha   90.00
_cell.angle_beta   90.00
_cell.angle_gamma   90.00
#
_symmetry.space_group_name_H-M   'P 1'
#
loop_
_entity.id
_entity.type
_entity.pdbx_description
1 polymer ?
#
loop_
_entity_poly.entity_id
_entity_poly.type
_entity_poly.pdbx_seq_one_letter_code
_entity_poly.pdbx_strand_id
1 'polypeptide(L)'
;MVQYPEIISEMINSAQSGKLNVFRLSEFMSGPSLEDVYRDFDKSMFFFSVYVYENRLEENLWRDDRFAEKETVRLCSLVEEKTRQYWFGRQNDHLKRIDARMAELRSEMEFRHMKEGELRDKSVDELNQEIYPEMIEQIKEEYKEMYEDEWEKYWVKEDPFKERIEIRYHRRYDMPNPFNQWDSRNIWQQFYFAKNNSGEFYYTQGGSASSSQRYYHGFYGHLFALLNSEKPVSTFFFDYDSRNRFVFKKKENSLWLNHIDLTGNFKIDWVGSREILKGVNKIKPKGWLAFT
;
A
#
# COMPACT_ATOMS: atom_id res chain seq x y z
N MET A 1 10.65 26.03 16.06
CA MET A 1 9.82 24.91 16.55
C MET A 1 8.56 24.86 15.72
N VAL A 2 8.18 23.69 15.19
CA VAL A 2 6.91 23.54 14.48
C VAL A 2 5.80 23.55 15.54
N GLN A 3 4.87 24.49 15.45
CA GLN A 3 3.77 24.60 16.40
C GLN A 3 2.55 23.88 15.84
N TYR A 4 2.25 22.71 16.41
CA TYR A 4 1.02 21.98 16.11
C TYR A 4 -0.14 22.47 16.98
N PRO A 5 -1.40 22.30 16.54
CA PRO A 5 -2.54 22.48 17.42
C PRO A 5 -2.40 21.67 18.71
N GLU A 6 -2.94 22.16 19.82
CA GLU A 6 -2.78 21.56 21.15
C GLU A 6 -3.16 20.07 21.17
N ILE A 7 -4.35 19.72 20.67
CA ILE A 7 -4.81 18.32 20.59
C ILE A 7 -3.88 17.42 19.77
N ILE A 8 -3.23 17.95 18.73
CA ILE A 8 -2.27 17.19 17.92
C ILE A 8 -0.97 16.99 18.71
N SER A 9 -0.51 18.03 19.42
CA SER A 9 0.68 17.96 20.27
C SER A 9 0.50 16.96 21.41
N GLU A 10 -0.66 17.00 22.09
CA GLU A 10 -1.04 16.03 23.12
C GLU A 10 -1.05 14.60 22.59
N MET A 11 -1.65 14.39 21.41
CA MET A 11 -1.74 13.09 20.77
C MET A 11 -0.35 12.54 20.42
N ILE A 12 0.53 13.36 19.82
CA ILE A 12 1.92 12.98 19.52
C ILE A 12 2.68 12.61 20.80
N ASN A 13 2.54 13.40 21.88
CA ASN A 13 3.18 13.11 23.16
C ASN A 13 2.68 11.80 23.77
N SER A 14 1.36 11.53 23.66
CA SER A 14 0.77 10.26 24.10
C SER A 14 1.34 9.07 23.31
N ALA A 15 1.46 9.22 21.99
CA ALA A 15 2.03 8.20 21.11
C ALA A 15 3.51 7.91 21.42
N GLN A 16 4.31 8.95 21.66
CA GLN A 16 5.71 8.81 22.09
C GLN A 16 5.85 8.12 23.44
N SER A 17 4.86 8.27 24.32
CA SER A 17 4.82 7.63 25.64
C SER A 17 4.24 6.20 25.59
N GLY A 18 3.90 5.67 24.41
CA GLY A 18 3.29 4.35 24.26
C GLY A 18 1.85 4.25 24.76
N LYS A 19 1.15 5.37 24.95
CA LYS A 19 -0.22 5.46 25.49
C LYS A 19 -1.30 5.66 24.42
N LEU A 20 -0.96 5.36 23.17
CA LEU A 20 -1.86 5.46 22.04
C LEU A 20 -2.47 4.08 21.72
N ASN A 21 -3.80 3.99 21.79
CA ASN A 21 -4.54 2.75 21.57
C ASN A 21 -5.00 2.65 20.11
N VAL A 22 -5.01 1.44 19.54
CA VAL A 22 -5.55 1.22 18.18
C VAL A 22 -7.05 0.91 18.26
N PHE A 23 -7.86 1.54 17.41
CA PHE A 23 -9.25 1.14 17.23
C PHE A 23 -9.33 -0.26 16.63
N ARG A 24 -9.95 -1.18 17.36
CA ARG A 24 -10.30 -2.52 16.90
C ARG A 24 -11.81 -2.71 16.92
N LEU A 25 -12.54 -1.79 16.30
CA LEU A 25 -13.99 -1.78 16.31
C LEU A 25 -14.60 -2.76 15.31
N SER A 26 -13.90 -3.02 14.21
CA SER A 26 -14.29 -4.03 13.21
C SER A 26 -13.06 -4.45 12.38
N GLU A 27 -13.09 -5.64 11.80
CA GLU A 27 -12.00 -6.17 10.97
C GLU A 27 -12.50 -6.50 9.55
N PHE A 28 -11.56 -6.50 8.61
CA PHE A 28 -11.86 -6.87 7.23
C PHE A 28 -12.29 -8.35 7.20
N MET A 29 -13.45 -8.64 6.58
CA MET A 29 -14.09 -9.97 6.48
C MET A 29 -14.83 -10.48 7.73
N SER A 30 -14.51 -9.99 8.93
CA SER A 30 -15.14 -10.43 10.18
C SER A 30 -15.29 -9.26 11.16
N GLY A 31 -16.48 -9.04 11.71
CA GLY A 31 -16.68 -7.98 12.68
C GLY A 31 -18.15 -7.56 12.77
N PRO A 32 -18.50 -6.77 13.79
CA PRO A 32 -19.83 -6.18 13.91
C PRO A 32 -20.13 -5.25 12.73
N SER A 33 -21.42 -5.08 12.45
CA SER A 33 -21.91 -4.13 11.44
C SER A 33 -21.58 -2.68 11.85
N LEU A 34 -21.62 -1.75 10.89
CA LEU A 34 -21.46 -0.31 11.20
C LEU A 34 -22.56 0.16 12.16
N GLU A 35 -23.78 -0.32 11.98
CA GLU A 35 -24.94 0.00 12.80
C GLU A 35 -24.75 -0.47 14.25
N ASP A 36 -24.28 -1.71 14.44
CA ASP A 36 -24.01 -2.26 15.77
C ASP A 36 -22.91 -1.47 16.47
N VAL A 37 -21.80 -1.21 15.78
CA VAL A 37 -20.71 -0.41 16.35
C VAL A 37 -21.22 0.98 16.71
N TYR A 38 -21.89 1.68 15.80
CA TYR A 38 -22.35 3.04 16.05
C TYR A 38 -23.37 3.13 17.20
N ARG A 39 -24.22 2.11 17.38
CA ARG A 39 -25.16 2.03 18.51
C ARG A 39 -24.44 1.90 19.84
N ASP A 40 -23.42 1.05 19.90
CA ASP A 40 -22.78 0.64 21.15
C ASP A 40 -21.51 1.48 21.46
N PHE A 41 -21.10 2.37 20.55
CA PHE A 41 -19.91 3.21 20.68
C PHE A 41 -20.11 4.36 21.69
N ASP A 42 -19.09 4.66 22.50
CA ASP A 42 -19.12 5.78 23.45
C ASP A 42 -19.05 7.13 22.71
N LYS A 43 -20.21 7.74 22.51
CA LYS A 43 -20.36 9.03 21.82
C LYS A 43 -19.94 10.23 22.66
N SER A 44 -19.61 10.05 23.94
CA SER A 44 -19.15 11.14 24.81
C SER A 44 -17.70 11.57 24.50
N MET A 45 -16.95 10.71 23.81
CA MET A 45 -15.56 10.98 23.43
C MET A 45 -15.44 12.20 22.50
N PHE A 46 -14.24 12.78 22.46
CA PHE A 46 -13.88 13.82 21.51
C PHE A 46 -13.30 13.19 20.23
N PHE A 47 -13.99 13.37 19.10
CA PHE A 47 -13.60 12.81 17.81
C PHE A 47 -12.96 13.88 16.90
N PHE A 48 -11.92 13.48 16.18
CA PHE A 48 -11.32 14.30 15.13
C PHE A 48 -10.62 13.42 14.09
N SER A 49 -10.49 13.94 12.87
CA SER A 49 -9.70 13.28 11.83
C SER A 49 -8.48 14.11 11.45
N VAL A 50 -7.45 13.44 10.95
CA VAL A 50 -6.25 14.08 10.40
C VAL A 50 -6.06 13.58 8.98
N TYR A 51 -6.07 14.48 8.02
CA TYR A 51 -5.74 14.18 6.63
C TYR A 51 -4.31 14.63 6.35
N VAL A 52 -3.48 13.69 5.89
CA VAL A 52 -2.10 13.95 5.50
C VAL A 52 -1.98 13.73 3.99
N TYR A 53 -1.45 14.73 3.29
CA TYR A 53 -1.13 14.63 1.87
C TYR A 53 0.38 14.62 1.67
N GLU A 54 0.87 13.71 0.85
CA GLU A 54 2.28 13.65 0.47
C GLU A 54 2.52 14.47 -0.80
N ASN A 55 3.37 15.49 -0.71
CA ASN A 55 3.89 16.16 -1.90
C ASN A 55 5.08 15.37 -2.45
N ARG A 56 5.21 15.29 -3.78
CA ARG A 56 6.38 14.69 -4.44
C ARG A 56 7.69 15.25 -3.87
N LEU A 57 8.61 14.37 -3.50
CA LEU A 57 9.96 14.75 -3.07
C LEU A 57 10.68 15.50 -4.20
N GLU A 58 11.42 16.57 -3.88
CA GLU A 58 12.21 17.30 -4.88
C GLU A 58 13.21 16.36 -5.57
N GLU A 59 13.33 16.46 -6.90
CA GLU A 59 14.11 15.52 -7.72
C GLU A 59 15.57 15.37 -7.27
N ASN A 60 16.18 16.47 -6.85
CA ASN A 60 17.55 16.49 -6.35
C ASN A 60 17.71 15.82 -4.98
N LEU A 61 16.64 15.62 -4.21
CA LEU A 61 16.68 15.02 -2.89
C LEU A 61 16.58 13.49 -2.92
N TRP A 62 16.10 12.88 -4.01
CA TRP A 62 16.07 11.41 -4.15
C TRP A 62 17.46 10.76 -4.04
N ARG A 63 18.52 11.51 -4.38
CA ARG A 63 19.90 11.00 -4.30
C ARG A 63 20.56 11.20 -2.93
N ASP A 64 19.94 11.99 -2.07
CA ASP A 64 20.44 12.35 -0.74
C ASP A 64 19.90 11.38 0.31
N ASP A 65 20.81 10.64 0.96
CA ASP A 65 20.46 9.56 1.89
C ASP A 65 19.77 10.07 3.18
N ARG A 66 19.79 11.39 3.42
CA ARG A 66 19.01 12.04 4.48
C ARG A 66 17.51 12.08 4.16
N PHE A 67 17.16 12.04 2.87
CA PHE A 67 15.77 12.19 2.39
C PHE A 67 15.19 10.91 1.79
N ALA A 68 16.04 10.07 1.22
CA ALA A 68 15.66 8.81 0.61
C ALA A 68 16.57 7.67 1.07
N GLU A 69 16.06 6.45 1.00
CA GLU A 69 16.78 5.21 1.22
C GLU A 69 16.93 4.49 -0.13
N LYS A 70 18.11 3.91 -0.35
CA LYS A 70 18.43 3.16 -1.56
C LYS A 70 18.37 1.68 -1.22
N GLU A 71 17.47 0.97 -1.88
CA GLU A 71 17.40 -0.49 -1.81
C GLU A 71 18.03 -1.05 -3.09
N THR A 72 19.05 -1.91 -2.93
CA THR A 72 19.60 -2.66 -4.06
C THR A 72 18.82 -3.97 -4.17
N VAL A 73 18.02 -4.09 -5.24
CA VAL A 73 17.22 -5.27 -5.51
C VAL A 73 17.94 -6.10 -6.58
N ARG A 74 18.22 -7.36 -6.25
CA ARG A 74 18.67 -8.34 -7.24
C ARG A 74 17.44 -8.92 -7.93
N LEU A 75 17.40 -8.75 -9.23
CA LEU A 75 16.37 -9.29 -10.11
C LEU A 75 16.94 -10.48 -10.87
N CYS A 76 16.07 -11.43 -11.17
CA CYS A 76 16.37 -12.47 -12.14
C CYS A 76 16.75 -11.89 -13.51
N SER A 77 17.34 -12.75 -14.33
CA SER A 77 17.59 -12.45 -15.74
C SER A 77 16.29 -12.10 -16.48
N LEU A 78 16.40 -11.43 -17.62
CA LEU A 78 15.23 -11.07 -18.40
C LEU A 78 14.54 -12.32 -18.96
N VAL A 79 15.32 -13.35 -19.33
CA VAL A 79 14.81 -14.65 -19.75
C VAL A 79 13.99 -15.29 -18.62
N GLU A 80 14.52 -15.35 -17.40
CA GLU A 80 13.80 -15.88 -16.24
C GLU A 80 12.53 -15.08 -15.92
N GLU A 81 12.58 -13.76 -16.01
CA GLU A 81 11.40 -12.90 -15.81
C GLU A 81 10.29 -13.26 -16.81
N LYS A 82 10.63 -13.37 -18.10
CA LYS A 82 9.68 -13.74 -19.16
C LYS A 82 9.13 -15.15 -18.98
N THR A 83 9.96 -16.12 -18.59
CA THR A 83 9.49 -17.47 -18.28
C THR A 83 8.51 -17.48 -17.10
N ARG A 84 8.77 -16.69 -16.05
CA ARG A 84 7.83 -16.54 -14.92
C ARG A 84 6.50 -15.93 -15.38
N GLN A 85 6.54 -14.91 -16.26
CA GLN A 85 5.34 -14.31 -16.84
C GLN A 85 4.55 -15.33 -17.69
N TYR A 86 5.24 -16.14 -18.50
CA TYR A 86 4.65 -17.22 -19.29
C TYR A 86 3.87 -18.21 -18.42
N TRP A 87 4.47 -18.64 -17.31
CA TRP A 87 3.84 -19.56 -16.35
C TRP A 87 2.77 -18.89 -15.49
N PHE A 88 2.87 -17.60 -15.20
CA PHE A 88 1.85 -16.87 -14.44
C PHE A 88 0.49 -16.92 -15.15
N GLY A 89 0.47 -16.75 -16.48
CA GLY A 89 -0.74 -16.94 -17.29
C GLY A 89 -1.23 -18.39 -17.40
N ARG A 90 -0.45 -19.36 -16.90
CA ARG A 90 -0.68 -20.82 -17.02
C ARG A 90 -0.54 -21.55 -15.70
N GLN A 91 -0.83 -20.88 -14.59
CA GLN A 91 -0.49 -21.36 -13.25
C GLN A 91 -0.96 -22.80 -12.97
N ASN A 92 -2.20 -23.14 -13.36
CA ASN A 92 -2.74 -24.49 -13.16
C ASN A 92 -2.04 -25.57 -14.00
N ASP A 93 -1.61 -25.23 -15.22
CA ASP A 93 -0.86 -26.16 -16.09
C ASP A 93 0.56 -26.33 -15.54
N HIS A 94 1.19 -25.23 -15.13
CA HIS A 94 2.52 -25.25 -14.53
C HIS A 94 2.58 -26.17 -13.32
N LEU A 95 1.63 -26.05 -12.39
CA LEU A 95 1.55 -26.90 -11.20
C LEU A 95 1.43 -28.39 -11.56
N LYS A 96 0.57 -28.74 -12.54
CA LYS A 96 0.42 -30.14 -12.99
C LYS A 96 1.70 -30.69 -13.60
N ARG A 97 2.43 -29.88 -14.38
CA ARG A 97 3.70 -30.28 -14.99
C ARG A 97 4.79 -30.47 -13.94
N ILE A 98 4.83 -29.61 -12.92
CA ILE A 98 5.75 -29.77 -11.79
C ILE A 98 5.48 -31.10 -11.09
N ASP A 99 4.22 -31.42 -10.77
CA ASP A 99 3.86 -32.67 -10.11
C ASP A 99 4.24 -33.90 -10.95
N ALA A 100 4.01 -33.83 -12.27
CA ALA A 100 4.39 -34.90 -13.20
C ALA A 100 5.91 -35.09 -13.26
N ARG A 101 6.69 -34.01 -13.44
CA ARG A 101 8.15 -34.07 -13.49
C ARG A 101 8.75 -34.54 -12.16
N MET A 102 8.17 -34.13 -11.03
CA MET A 102 8.58 -34.63 -9.71
C MET A 102 8.37 -36.14 -9.58
N ALA A 103 7.26 -36.68 -10.10
CA ALA A 103 6.99 -38.11 -10.07
C ALA A 103 7.98 -38.89 -10.96
N GLU A 104 8.33 -38.35 -12.13
CA GLU A 104 9.36 -38.88 -13.03
C GLU A 104 10.72 -38.93 -12.33
N LEU A 105 11.21 -37.79 -11.82
CA LEU A 105 12.51 -37.70 -11.13
C LEU A 105 12.58 -38.62 -9.91
N ARG A 106 11.49 -38.74 -9.13
CA ARG A 106 11.46 -39.64 -7.97
C ARG A 106 11.58 -41.12 -8.33
N SER A 107 11.20 -41.51 -9.55
CA SER A 107 11.34 -42.88 -10.05
C SER A 107 12.80 -43.22 -10.41
N GLU A 108 13.60 -42.20 -10.74
CA GLU A 108 15.00 -42.34 -11.11
C GLU A 108 15.86 -42.67 -9.88
N MET A 109 16.84 -43.56 -10.08
CA MET A 109 17.68 -44.06 -9.00
C MET A 109 18.54 -42.95 -8.36
N GLU A 110 18.94 -41.96 -9.15
CA GLU A 110 19.78 -40.84 -8.73
C GLU A 110 19.06 -39.87 -7.77
N PHE A 111 17.76 -39.63 -7.97
CA PHE A 111 17.01 -38.60 -7.23
C PHE A 111 16.05 -39.15 -6.18
N ARG A 112 15.95 -40.48 -6.03
CA ARG A 112 15.03 -41.15 -5.08
C ARG A 112 15.20 -40.71 -3.62
N HIS A 113 16.41 -40.30 -3.23
CA HIS A 113 16.74 -39.88 -1.86
C HIS A 113 16.75 -38.36 -1.67
N MET A 114 16.49 -37.60 -2.73
CA MET A 114 16.44 -36.14 -2.69
C MET A 114 15.19 -35.69 -1.91
N LYS A 115 15.31 -34.57 -1.18
CA LYS A 115 14.16 -34.03 -0.43
C LYS A 115 13.12 -33.49 -1.40
N GLU A 116 11.86 -33.48 -0.97
CA GLU A 116 10.74 -33.03 -1.80
C GLU A 116 10.91 -31.59 -2.31
N GLY A 117 11.42 -30.68 -1.47
CA GLY A 117 11.72 -29.30 -1.88
C GLY A 117 12.79 -29.23 -2.98
N GLU A 118 13.88 -29.97 -2.83
CA GLU A 118 14.98 -30.01 -3.81
C GLU A 118 14.52 -30.63 -5.15
N LEU A 119 13.69 -31.67 -5.10
CA LEU A 119 13.06 -32.25 -6.29
C LEU A 119 12.15 -31.25 -6.99
N ARG A 120 11.37 -30.49 -6.22
CA ARG A 120 10.46 -29.47 -6.76
C ARG A 120 11.25 -28.35 -7.44
N ASP A 121 12.31 -27.85 -6.81
CA ASP A 121 13.16 -26.81 -7.38
C ASP A 121 13.80 -27.30 -8.69
N LYS A 122 14.32 -28.53 -8.71
CA LYS A 122 14.87 -29.15 -9.93
C LYS A 122 13.82 -29.30 -11.03
N SER A 123 12.61 -29.77 -10.71
CA SER A 123 11.51 -29.85 -11.68
C SER A 123 11.16 -28.49 -12.27
N VAL A 124 11.11 -27.45 -11.45
CA VAL A 124 10.85 -26.07 -11.91
C VAL A 124 11.97 -25.59 -12.83
N ASP A 125 13.22 -25.84 -12.48
CA ASP A 125 14.38 -25.44 -13.29
C ASP A 125 14.40 -26.14 -14.66
N GLU A 126 14.15 -27.45 -14.72
CA GLU A 126 14.07 -28.19 -15.98
C GLU A 126 12.92 -27.70 -16.87
N LEU A 127 11.74 -27.50 -16.29
CA LEU A 127 10.58 -26.97 -17.02
C LEU A 127 10.80 -25.54 -17.52
N ASN A 128 11.54 -24.72 -16.76
CA ASN A 128 11.91 -23.38 -17.20
C ASN A 128 12.89 -23.45 -18.38
N GLN A 129 13.92 -24.30 -18.31
CA GLN A 129 14.90 -24.48 -19.38
C GLN A 129 14.28 -24.94 -20.70
N GLU A 130 13.23 -25.75 -20.66
CA GLU A 130 12.47 -26.16 -21.84
C GLU A 130 11.82 -24.96 -22.57
N ILE A 131 11.44 -23.92 -21.82
CA ILE A 131 10.74 -22.74 -22.33
C ILE A 131 11.70 -21.58 -22.65
N TYR A 132 12.92 -21.57 -22.11
CA TYR A 132 13.90 -20.51 -22.35
C TYR A 132 14.13 -20.18 -23.83
N PRO A 133 14.28 -21.14 -24.77
CA PRO A 133 14.46 -20.83 -26.19
C PRO A 133 13.34 -19.97 -26.77
N GLU A 134 12.09 -20.27 -26.43
CA GLU A 134 10.92 -19.52 -26.89
C GLU A 134 10.92 -18.10 -26.30
N MET A 135 11.23 -17.97 -25.00
CA MET A 135 11.29 -16.66 -24.34
C MET A 135 12.43 -15.79 -24.85
N ILE A 136 13.58 -16.38 -25.19
CA ILE A 136 14.71 -15.68 -25.80
C ILE A 136 14.29 -15.05 -27.14
N GLU A 137 13.61 -15.80 -28.00
CA GLU A 137 13.14 -15.26 -29.28
C GLU A 137 12.09 -14.16 -29.07
N GLN A 138 11.18 -14.32 -28.11
CA GLN A 138 10.22 -13.26 -27.78
C GLN A 138 10.93 -11.98 -27.31
N ILE A 139 11.94 -12.08 -26.44
CA ILE A 139 12.72 -10.92 -25.99
C ILE A 139 13.45 -10.28 -27.17
N LYS A 140 14.02 -11.06 -28.10
CA LYS A 140 14.68 -10.49 -29.29
C LYS A 140 13.71 -9.68 -30.13
N GLU A 141 12.50 -10.17 -30.36
CA GLU A 141 11.47 -9.43 -31.10
C GLU A 141 11.07 -8.14 -30.38
N GLU A 142 10.91 -8.17 -29.05
CA GLU A 142 10.64 -6.97 -28.25
C GLU A 142 11.78 -5.93 -28.35
N TYR A 143 13.04 -6.39 -28.40
CA TYR A 143 14.20 -5.51 -28.58
C TYR A 143 14.25 -4.91 -29.98
N LYS A 144 13.95 -5.69 -31.02
CA LYS A 144 13.87 -5.21 -32.41
C LYS A 144 12.78 -4.15 -32.56
N GLU A 145 11.64 -4.34 -31.91
CA GLU A 145 10.55 -3.36 -31.93
C GLU A 145 10.93 -2.05 -31.20
N MET A 146 11.60 -2.15 -30.04
CA MET A 146 11.90 -0.98 -29.21
C MET A 146 13.12 -0.18 -29.69
N TYR A 147 14.14 -0.87 -30.21
CA TYR A 147 15.45 -0.27 -30.53
C TYR A 147 15.77 -0.29 -32.03
N GLU A 148 14.88 -0.82 -32.87
CA GLU A 148 15.03 -0.90 -34.32
C GLU A 148 16.43 -1.42 -34.69
N ASP A 149 17.18 -0.72 -35.53
CA ASP A 149 18.51 -1.14 -36.01
C ASP A 149 19.58 -1.24 -34.91
N GLU A 150 19.37 -0.65 -33.73
CA GLU A 150 20.33 -0.71 -32.61
C GLU A 150 20.11 -1.91 -31.69
N TRP A 151 19.11 -2.77 -31.94
CA TRP A 151 18.70 -3.82 -30.99
C TRP A 151 19.83 -4.78 -30.59
N GLU A 152 20.72 -5.16 -31.51
CA GLU A 152 21.86 -6.06 -31.22
C GLU A 152 22.85 -5.43 -30.23
N LYS A 153 23.06 -4.12 -30.33
CA LYS A 153 23.93 -3.36 -29.40
C LYS A 153 23.33 -3.33 -28.00
N TYR A 154 22.02 -3.13 -27.88
CA TYR A 154 21.32 -3.19 -26.60
C TYR A 154 21.28 -4.62 -26.03
N TRP A 155 21.07 -5.62 -26.88
CA TRP A 155 21.09 -7.03 -26.50
C TRP A 155 22.42 -7.43 -25.85
N VAL A 156 23.55 -7.08 -26.47
CA VAL A 156 24.88 -7.36 -25.92
C VAL A 156 25.17 -6.55 -24.65
N LYS A 157 24.75 -5.28 -24.63
CA LYS A 157 24.98 -4.38 -23.49
C LYS A 157 24.22 -4.83 -22.24
N GLU A 158 22.97 -5.21 -22.39
CA GLU A 158 22.09 -5.57 -21.27
C GLU A 158 22.26 -7.03 -20.86
N ASP A 159 22.67 -7.90 -21.78
CA ASP A 159 22.88 -9.33 -21.56
C ASP A 159 21.68 -9.98 -20.84
N PRO A 160 20.62 -10.37 -21.58
CA PRO A 160 19.33 -10.78 -21.00
C PRO A 160 19.41 -12.06 -20.17
N PHE A 161 20.57 -12.74 -20.18
CA PHE A 161 20.85 -13.96 -19.43
C PHE A 161 21.43 -13.67 -18.04
N LYS A 162 21.93 -12.46 -17.78
CA LYS A 162 22.52 -12.09 -16.49
C LYS A 162 21.48 -11.62 -15.50
N GLU A 163 21.70 -11.95 -14.23
CA GLU A 163 21.00 -11.29 -13.12
C GLU A 163 21.15 -9.78 -13.23
N ARG A 164 20.05 -9.07 -12.95
CA ARG A 164 20.01 -7.62 -13.04
C ARG A 164 20.01 -7.02 -11.64
N ILE A 165 20.57 -5.84 -11.52
CA ILE A 165 20.57 -5.07 -10.28
C ILE A 165 19.76 -3.81 -10.53
N GLU A 166 18.70 -3.63 -9.75
CA GLU A 166 17.89 -2.43 -9.74
C GLU A 166 18.15 -1.67 -8.43
N ILE A 167 18.36 -0.35 -8.52
CA ILE A 167 18.41 0.52 -7.34
C ILE A 167 17.03 1.16 -7.20
N ARG A 168 16.28 0.75 -6.19
CA ARG A 168 15.01 1.36 -5.82
C ARG A 168 15.24 2.46 -4.80
N TYR A 169 14.54 3.56 -4.99
CA TYR A 169 14.60 4.71 -4.10
C TYR A 169 13.30 4.78 -3.30
N HIS A 170 13.41 4.71 -1.99
CA HIS A 170 12.29 4.83 -1.06
C HIS A 170 12.41 6.14 -0.32
N ARG A 171 11.33 6.90 -0.22
CA ARG A 171 11.34 8.13 0.55
C ARG A 171 11.46 7.82 2.04
N ARG A 172 12.29 8.58 2.77
CA ARG A 172 12.29 8.55 4.24
C ARG A 172 11.12 9.36 4.77
N TYR A 173 10.35 8.76 5.68
CA TYR A 173 9.22 9.39 6.34
C TYR A 173 9.57 9.72 7.80
N ASP A 174 10.09 10.93 8.03
CA ASP A 174 10.42 11.43 9.37
C ASP A 174 9.23 12.21 9.97
N MET A 175 8.09 11.53 10.07
CA MET A 175 6.90 12.06 10.70
C MET A 175 6.84 11.64 12.17
N PRO A 176 6.21 12.43 13.06
CA PRO A 176 6.02 11.99 14.44
C PRO A 176 5.02 10.83 14.51
N ASN A 177 5.18 9.94 15.51
CA ASN A 177 4.16 8.94 15.84
C ASN A 177 2.79 9.63 16.05
N PRO A 178 1.68 9.03 15.58
CA PRO A 178 1.56 7.76 14.85
C PRO A 178 1.71 7.89 13.32
N PHE A 179 1.97 9.09 12.80
CA PHE A 179 1.96 9.35 11.36
C PHE A 179 3.14 8.70 10.60
N ASN A 180 4.18 8.26 11.30
CA ASN A 180 5.29 7.50 10.71
C ASN A 180 4.93 6.07 10.26
N GLN A 181 3.75 5.55 10.61
CA GLN A 181 3.22 4.30 10.05
C GLN A 181 2.66 4.52 8.63
N TRP A 182 3.43 5.27 7.82
CA TRP A 182 3.06 5.69 6.49
C TRP A 182 3.20 4.53 5.50
N ASP A 183 2.20 4.37 4.66
CA ASP A 183 2.25 3.43 3.54
C ASP A 183 2.63 4.20 2.28
N SER A 184 3.87 4.05 1.81
CA SER A 184 4.44 4.80 0.68
C SER A 184 3.72 4.63 -0.65
N ARG A 185 2.83 3.63 -0.76
CA ARG A 185 1.96 3.45 -1.94
C ARG A 185 0.81 4.45 -1.97
N ASN A 186 0.55 5.14 -0.85
CA ASN A 186 -0.45 6.18 -0.75
C ASN A 186 0.18 7.57 -0.92
N ILE A 187 -0.43 8.40 -1.77
CA ILE A 187 -0.12 9.85 -1.80
C ILE A 187 -0.91 10.63 -0.72
N TRP A 188 -1.80 9.95 -0.01
CA TRP A 188 -2.63 10.51 1.06
C TRP A 188 -3.01 9.41 2.05
N GLN A 189 -3.10 9.75 3.34
CA GLN A 189 -3.74 8.88 4.32
C GLN A 189 -4.62 9.72 5.23
N GLN A 190 -5.71 9.11 5.68
CA GLN A 190 -6.62 9.73 6.64
C GLN A 190 -6.63 8.93 7.93
N PHE A 191 -6.33 9.62 9.02
CA PHE A 191 -6.28 9.08 10.36
C PHE A 191 -7.54 9.50 11.11
N TYR A 192 -8.11 8.57 11.87
CA TYR A 192 -9.33 8.77 12.64
C TYR A 192 -9.00 8.62 14.11
N PHE A 193 -9.31 9.62 14.92
CA PHE A 193 -8.96 9.67 16.33
C PHE A 193 -10.16 9.88 17.24
N ALA A 194 -10.08 9.31 18.44
CA ALA A 194 -10.89 9.72 19.59
C ALA A 194 -10.02 9.96 20.82
N LYS A 195 -10.48 10.86 21.69
CA LYS A 195 -9.95 11.07 23.03
C LYS A 195 -11.07 10.86 24.04
N ASN A 196 -10.89 9.95 24.99
CA ASN A 196 -11.88 9.70 26.04
C ASN A 196 -11.77 10.74 27.18
N ASN A 197 -12.70 10.70 28.13
CA ASN A 197 -12.74 11.63 29.27
C ASN A 197 -11.54 11.47 30.22
N SER A 198 -10.89 10.30 30.23
CA SER A 198 -9.66 10.03 30.97
C SER A 198 -8.40 10.57 30.27
N GLY A 199 -8.54 11.12 29.06
CA GLY A 199 -7.45 11.68 28.26
C GLY A 199 -6.70 10.67 27.39
N GLU A 200 -7.17 9.42 27.30
CA GLU A 200 -6.56 8.39 26.47
C GLU A 200 -6.96 8.57 25.00
N PHE A 201 -5.98 8.36 24.11
CA PHE A 201 -6.19 8.46 22.67
C PHE A 201 -6.38 7.08 22.03
N TYR A 202 -7.28 7.04 21.06
CA TYR A 202 -7.53 5.91 20.17
C TYR A 202 -7.36 6.36 18.73
N TYR A 203 -6.78 5.52 17.88
CA TYR A 203 -6.60 5.84 16.47
C TYR A 203 -6.68 4.65 15.53
N THR A 204 -6.91 4.95 14.27
CA THR A 204 -6.72 4.05 13.12
C THR A 204 -6.42 4.88 11.88
N GLN A 205 -6.06 4.21 10.79
CA GLN A 205 -5.76 4.86 9.52
C GLN A 205 -6.45 4.17 8.35
N GLY A 206 -6.92 5.01 7.42
CA GLY A 206 -7.44 4.63 6.12
C GLY A 206 -6.54 5.12 4.99
N GLY A 207 -6.58 4.38 3.87
CA GLY A 207 -5.82 4.68 2.65
C GLY A 207 -6.20 3.72 1.51
N SER A 208 -5.59 3.92 0.35
CA SER A 208 -5.87 3.16 -0.87
C SER A 208 -4.97 1.92 -1.05
N ALA A 209 -3.82 1.89 -0.38
CA ALA A 209 -2.70 1.00 -0.67
C ALA A 209 -2.96 -0.50 -0.42
N SER A 210 -3.94 -0.87 0.39
CA SER A 210 -4.25 -2.28 0.67
C SER A 210 -5.73 -2.54 0.89
N SER A 211 -6.14 -3.79 0.77
CA SER A 211 -7.54 -4.17 0.99
C SER A 211 -8.05 -3.81 2.38
N SER A 212 -7.23 -4.02 3.41
CA SER A 212 -7.58 -3.66 4.78
C SER A 212 -7.63 -2.14 5.00
N GLN A 213 -6.71 -1.38 4.40
CA GLN A 213 -6.76 0.09 4.50
C GLN A 213 -7.98 0.68 3.80
N ARG A 214 -8.37 0.15 2.63
CA ARG A 214 -9.61 0.57 1.95
C ARG A 214 -10.84 0.24 2.79
N TYR A 215 -10.85 -0.94 3.43
CA TYR A 215 -11.91 -1.30 4.37
C TYR A 215 -11.98 -0.34 5.56
N TYR A 216 -10.85 -0.05 6.23
CA TYR A 216 -10.82 0.87 7.36
C TYR A 216 -11.18 2.30 6.95
N HIS A 217 -10.72 2.76 5.79
CA HIS A 217 -11.12 4.06 5.27
C HIS A 217 -12.64 4.16 5.09
N GLY A 218 -13.24 3.13 4.49
CA GLY A 218 -14.69 3.05 4.37
C GLY A 218 -15.40 2.97 5.71
N PHE A 219 -15.07 1.99 6.56
CA PHE A 219 -15.73 1.77 7.84
C PHE A 219 -15.65 2.99 8.76
N TYR A 220 -14.43 3.48 9.03
CA TYR A 220 -14.23 4.61 9.95
C TYR A 220 -14.67 5.94 9.33
N GLY A 221 -14.56 6.11 8.00
CA GLY A 221 -15.11 7.26 7.31
C GLY A 221 -16.62 7.38 7.49
N HIS A 222 -17.36 6.28 7.32
CA HIS A 222 -18.81 6.26 7.54
C HIS A 222 -19.18 6.39 9.04
N LEU A 223 -18.44 5.75 9.94
CA LEU A 223 -18.65 5.92 11.39
C LEU A 223 -18.48 7.39 11.81
N PHE A 224 -17.41 8.05 11.34
CA PHE A 224 -17.15 9.45 11.65
C PHE A 224 -18.18 10.38 11.02
N ALA A 225 -18.73 10.02 9.86
CA ALA A 225 -19.84 10.75 9.24
C ALA A 225 -21.11 10.69 10.09
N LEU A 226 -21.47 9.50 10.58
CA LEU A 226 -22.59 9.32 11.52
C LEU A 226 -22.37 10.15 12.80
N LEU A 227 -21.19 10.08 13.40
CA LEU A 227 -20.83 10.88 14.59
C LEU A 227 -20.89 12.39 14.31
N ASN A 228 -20.44 12.81 13.12
CA ASN A 228 -20.48 14.21 12.69
C ASN A 228 -21.91 14.76 12.55
N SER A 229 -22.89 13.91 12.29
CA SER A 229 -24.30 14.31 12.26
C SER A 229 -24.87 14.65 13.65
N GLU A 230 -24.29 14.11 14.72
CA GLU A 230 -24.65 14.42 16.10
C GLU A 230 -23.83 15.59 16.67
N LYS A 231 -22.51 15.55 16.46
CA LYS A 231 -21.57 16.54 16.98
C LYS A 231 -20.46 16.79 15.95
N PRO A 232 -20.11 18.04 15.62
CA PRO A 232 -19.09 18.34 14.63
C PRO A 232 -17.74 17.66 14.93
N VAL A 233 -17.24 16.90 13.95
CA VAL A 233 -15.94 16.22 14.03
C VAL A 233 -14.93 17.05 13.25
N SER A 234 -13.93 17.64 13.93
CA SER A 234 -12.94 18.48 13.26
C SER A 234 -12.00 17.67 12.36
N THR A 235 -11.52 18.30 11.28
CA THR A 235 -10.48 17.72 10.41
C THR A 235 -9.25 18.60 10.37
N PHE A 236 -8.08 18.03 10.67
CA PHE A 236 -6.80 18.71 10.60
C PHE A 236 -6.06 18.30 9.32
N PHE A 237 -5.54 19.28 8.61
CA PHE A 237 -4.84 19.07 7.34
C PHE A 237 -3.34 19.26 7.52
N PHE A 238 -2.58 18.26 7.07
CA PHE A 238 -1.13 18.27 7.04
C PHE A 238 -0.61 17.98 5.65
N ASP A 239 0.50 18.61 5.31
CA ASP A 239 1.32 18.23 4.16
C ASP A 239 2.59 17.56 4.71
N TYR A 240 2.95 16.39 4.17
CA TYR A 240 4.34 15.94 4.17
C TYR A 240 5.00 16.51 2.93
N ASP A 241 5.71 17.62 3.11
CA ASP A 241 6.12 18.48 2.01
C ASP A 241 7.28 17.91 1.19
N SER A 242 7.64 18.55 0.08
CA SER A 242 8.68 18.07 -0.85
C SER A 242 10.08 17.97 -0.26
N ARG A 243 10.29 18.36 1.02
CA ARG A 243 11.56 18.34 1.76
C ARG A 243 11.47 17.54 3.06
N ASN A 244 10.56 16.57 3.12
CA ASN A 244 10.38 15.69 4.28
C ASN A 244 9.98 16.44 5.57
N ARG A 245 9.23 17.54 5.46
CA ARG A 245 8.71 18.26 6.64
C ARG A 245 7.24 17.93 6.83
N PHE A 246 6.87 17.59 8.06
CA PHE A 246 5.48 17.40 8.46
C PHE A 246 4.84 18.72 8.90
N VAL A 247 4.08 19.34 8.00
CA VAL A 247 3.62 20.73 8.12
C VAL A 247 2.12 20.79 8.33
N PHE A 248 1.69 21.37 9.46
CA PHE A 248 0.30 21.72 9.69
C PHE A 248 -0.15 22.82 8.72
N LYS A 249 -1.28 22.63 8.06
CA LYS A 249 -1.82 23.56 7.06
C LYS A 249 -3.00 24.35 7.59
N LYS A 250 -4.01 23.64 8.10
CA LYS A 250 -5.26 24.23 8.59
C LYS A 250 -6.07 23.24 9.42
N LYS A 251 -7.02 23.78 10.19
CA LYS A 251 -8.07 23.04 10.87
C LYS A 251 -9.41 23.45 10.26
N GLU A 252 -10.26 22.47 10.00
CA GLU A 252 -11.68 22.67 9.70
C GLU A 252 -12.50 22.18 10.89
N ASN A 253 -13.52 22.93 11.29
CA ASN A 253 -14.41 22.57 12.40
C ASN A 253 -15.52 21.58 11.99
N SER A 254 -15.38 20.96 10.83
CA SER A 254 -16.30 19.97 10.26
C SER A 254 -15.53 18.78 9.72
N LEU A 255 -16.23 17.68 9.48
CA LEU A 255 -15.63 16.48 8.91
C LEU A 255 -15.38 16.70 7.41
N TRP A 256 -14.15 16.41 7.00
CA TRP A 256 -13.74 16.34 5.62
C TRP A 256 -13.17 14.94 5.36
N LEU A 257 -13.70 14.24 4.37
CA LEU A 257 -13.23 12.91 3.99
C LEU A 257 -12.66 12.91 2.58
N ASN A 258 -11.58 12.17 2.37
CA ASN A 258 -11.22 11.77 1.02
C ASN A 258 -12.24 10.75 0.53
N HIS A 259 -12.87 11.02 -0.60
CA HIS A 259 -13.94 10.18 -1.14
C HIS A 259 -13.41 8.95 -1.90
N ILE A 260 -12.12 8.94 -2.25
CA ILE A 260 -11.47 7.78 -2.86
C ILE A 260 -11.51 6.62 -1.87
N ASP A 261 -11.93 5.45 -2.34
CA ASP A 261 -12.00 4.19 -1.59
C ASP A 261 -12.91 4.15 -0.36
N LEU A 262 -13.79 5.13 -0.13
CA LEU A 262 -14.78 5.08 0.97
C LEU A 262 -15.73 3.87 0.85
N THR A 263 -15.99 3.39 -0.35
CA THR A 263 -16.82 2.20 -0.61
C THR A 263 -16.01 1.02 -1.13
N GLY A 264 -14.67 1.12 -1.21
CA GLY A 264 -13.85 0.18 -1.98
C GLY A 264 -13.95 -1.27 -1.49
N ASN A 265 -13.82 -1.47 -0.18
CA ASN A 265 -13.88 -2.81 0.44
C ASN A 265 -14.83 -2.88 1.65
N PHE A 266 -15.48 -1.77 1.99
CA PHE A 266 -16.45 -1.71 3.08
C PHE A 266 -17.82 -2.13 2.55
N LYS A 267 -18.48 -3.06 3.26
CA LYS A 267 -19.77 -3.63 2.85
C LYS A 267 -20.90 -2.62 3.10
N ILE A 268 -21.07 -1.69 2.18
CA ILE A 268 -22.17 -0.72 2.16
C ILE A 268 -22.62 -0.51 0.71
N ASP A 269 -23.92 -0.36 0.50
CA ASP A 269 -24.44 -0.01 -0.82
C ASP A 269 -24.30 1.50 -1.10
N TRP A 270 -24.38 1.87 -2.37
CA TRP A 270 -24.22 3.26 -2.81
C TRP A 270 -25.25 4.22 -2.22
N VAL A 271 -26.48 3.77 -1.98
CA VAL A 271 -27.56 4.60 -1.44
C VAL A 271 -27.31 4.83 0.05
N GLY A 272 -27.03 3.77 0.80
CA GLY A 272 -26.66 3.84 2.21
C GLY A 272 -25.45 4.75 2.45
N SER A 273 -24.39 4.56 1.66
CA SER A 273 -23.18 5.40 1.72
C SER A 273 -23.50 6.88 1.47
N ARG A 274 -24.30 7.18 0.44
CA ARG A 274 -24.66 8.55 0.09
C ARG A 274 -25.46 9.24 1.19
N GLU A 275 -26.39 8.54 1.84
CA GLU A 275 -27.19 9.13 2.92
C GLU A 275 -26.35 9.38 4.17
N ILE A 276 -25.48 8.45 4.56
CA ILE A 276 -24.56 8.64 5.70
C ILE A 276 -23.59 9.81 5.46
N LEU A 277 -23.07 9.94 4.25
CA LEU A 277 -22.10 10.98 3.90
C LEU A 277 -22.74 12.35 3.60
N LYS A 278 -24.05 12.48 3.77
CA LYS A 278 -24.79 13.74 3.55
C LYS A 278 -24.33 14.79 4.55
N GLY A 279 -23.88 15.94 4.04
CA GLY A 279 -23.34 17.03 4.86
C GLY A 279 -21.86 16.89 5.25
N VAL A 280 -21.19 15.81 4.83
CA VAL A 280 -19.74 15.67 4.98
C VAL A 280 -19.01 16.37 3.83
N ASN A 281 -17.98 17.15 4.15
CA ASN A 281 -17.19 17.84 3.14
C ASN A 281 -16.26 16.86 2.42
N LYS A 282 -16.06 17.09 1.12
CA LYS A 282 -15.18 16.26 0.30
C LYS A 282 -13.80 16.89 0.18
N ILE A 283 -12.77 16.12 0.47
CA ILE A 283 -11.40 16.48 0.14
C ILE A 283 -11.22 16.23 -1.36
N LYS A 284 -10.83 17.29 -2.09
CA LYS A 284 -10.41 17.18 -3.49
C LYS A 284 -8.92 16.89 -3.51
N PRO A 285 -8.46 15.75 -4.06
CA PRO A 285 -7.03 15.48 -4.18
C PRO A 285 -6.36 16.60 -4.98
N LYS A 286 -5.24 17.13 -4.49
CA LYS A 286 -4.35 17.94 -5.33
C LYS A 286 -3.79 17.02 -6.42
N GLY A 287 -4.02 17.35 -7.70
CA GLY A 287 -3.41 16.64 -8.82
C GLY A 287 -4.29 15.63 -9.59
N TRP A 288 -5.59 15.52 -9.29
CA TRP A 288 -6.54 14.77 -10.15
C TRP A 288 -6.99 15.58 -11.39
N LEU A 289 -6.04 16.30 -11.99
CA LEU A 289 -6.13 16.99 -13.27
C LEU A 289 -4.83 16.66 -14.01
N ALA A 290 -4.76 15.48 -14.63
CA ALA A 290 -3.91 15.14 -15.78
C ALA A 290 -3.85 13.62 -15.99
N PHE A 291 -4.99 12.94 -16.17
CA PHE A 291 -5.09 11.67 -16.92
C PHE A 291 -6.54 11.52 -17.39
N THR A 292 -6.90 12.33 -18.38
CA THR A 292 -8.00 12.08 -19.34
C THR A 292 -7.42 12.29 -20.71
#